data_AF-A0A7S2NCW8-F1
#
_entry.id   AF-A0A7S2NCW8-F1
#
_cell.length_a   1.000
_cell.length_b   1.000
_cell.length_c   1.000
_cell.angle_alpha   90.00
_cell.angle_beta   90.00
_cell.angle_gamma   90.00
#
_symmetry.space_group_name_H-M   'P 1'
#
loop_
_entity.id
_entity.type
_entity.pdbx_description
1 polymer ?
#
loop_
_entity_poly.entity_id
_entity_poly.type
_entity_poly.pdbx_seq_one_letter_code
_entity_poly.pdbx_strand_id
1 'polypeptide(L)'
;PIIFCTIVSGISHARDAAKIGRVALTALLYFECVSTLALGVGLGVANLVGPGRGFRAAPEESAVQRHTTQEANHSSRDFVLHIIPDTAVGAFADGDILQVLFFSVLFGFAMMRLGDRADGVQKLIDDVANIMFGVISIIMKAAPIGAFGAMAFTVGKYGVSSLGSLLAAVLVFYLTAACFVCVVLGSIAACARFNLFRLLNYIRSELLIVMSTTSSEAAMPSLLVKLENLGCSKPVVGLVVP
;
A
#
# COMPACT_ATOMS: atom_id res chain seq x y z
N PRO A 1 -9.46 -11.37 -1.18
CA PRO A 1 -9.20 -12.07 -2.47
C PRO A 1 -8.05 -11.46 -3.28
N ILE A 2 -8.08 -10.15 -3.57
CA ILE A 2 -7.04 -9.51 -4.39
C ILE A 2 -5.65 -9.60 -3.76
N ILE A 3 -5.54 -9.34 -2.45
CA ILE A 3 -4.28 -9.46 -1.69
C ILE A 3 -3.68 -10.86 -1.87
N PHE A 4 -4.51 -11.90 -1.82
CA PHE A 4 -4.05 -13.28 -2.01
C PHE A 4 -3.51 -13.51 -3.42
N CYS A 5 -4.27 -13.14 -4.45
CA CYS A 5 -3.86 -13.35 -5.83
C CYS A 5 -2.58 -12.56 -6.17
N THR A 6 -2.48 -11.31 -5.72
CA THR A 6 -1.32 -10.45 -5.97
C THR A 6 -0.06 -10.99 -5.29
N ILE A 7 -0.14 -11.42 -4.03
CA ILE A 7 1.03 -11.95 -3.30
C ILE A 7 1.46 -13.29 -3.86
N VAL A 8 0.50 -14.20 -4.11
CA VAL A 8 0.81 -15.51 -4.66
C VAL A 8 1.40 -15.40 -6.07
N SER A 9 0.82 -14.56 -6.93
CA SER A 9 1.37 -14.27 -8.27
C SER A 9 2.75 -13.62 -8.18
N GLY A 10 2.95 -12.65 -7.29
CA GLY A 10 4.24 -11.99 -7.09
C GLY A 10 5.34 -12.94 -6.67
N ILE A 11 5.07 -13.84 -5.71
CA ILE A 11 6.05 -14.83 -5.23
C ILE A 11 6.30 -15.93 -6.28
N SER A 12 5.27 -16.39 -7.00
CA SER A 12 5.42 -17.46 -7.99
C SER A 12 6.17 -17.04 -9.26
N HIS A 13 6.09 -15.76 -9.65
CA HIS A 13 6.86 -15.20 -10.75
C HIS A 13 8.36 -15.02 -10.42
N ALA A 14 8.75 -15.09 -9.14
CA ALA A 14 10.14 -14.97 -8.71
C ALA A 14 10.93 -16.27 -8.99
N ARG A 15 11.21 -16.56 -10.27
CA ARG A 15 11.94 -17.77 -10.74
C ARG A 15 13.36 -17.94 -10.17
N ASP A 16 13.95 -16.91 -9.56
CA ASP A 16 15.34 -16.92 -9.08
C ASP A 16 15.50 -16.31 -7.65
N ALA A 17 14.55 -16.57 -6.76
CA ALA A 17 14.59 -16.08 -5.36
C ALA A 17 15.91 -16.41 -4.62
N ALA A 18 16.57 -17.53 -4.94
CA ALA A 18 17.82 -17.94 -4.32
C ALA A 18 19.04 -17.10 -4.77
N LYS A 19 19.09 -16.64 -6.04
CA LYS A 19 20.18 -15.78 -6.55
C LYS A 19 19.98 -14.31 -6.22
N ILE A 20 18.73 -13.91 -5.95
CA ILE A 20 18.32 -12.52 -5.78
C ILE A 20 17.99 -12.18 -4.30
N GLY A 21 17.99 -13.17 -3.41
CA GLY A 21 17.60 -13.02 -2.01
C GLY A 21 18.33 -11.92 -1.23
N ARG A 22 19.61 -11.64 -1.53
CA ARG A 22 20.34 -10.53 -0.89
C ARG A 22 19.77 -9.16 -1.28
N VAL A 23 19.39 -8.98 -2.55
CA VAL A 23 18.80 -7.73 -3.04
C VAL A 23 17.37 -7.59 -2.49
N ALA A 24 16.58 -8.67 -2.51
CA ALA A 24 15.24 -8.70 -1.92
C ALA A 24 15.25 -8.34 -0.42
N LEU A 25 16.14 -8.95 0.36
CA LEU A 25 16.26 -8.68 1.80
C LEU A 25 16.72 -7.24 2.06
N THR A 26 17.69 -6.74 1.28
CA THR A 26 18.16 -5.36 1.41
C THR A 26 17.04 -4.36 1.06
N ALA A 27 16.27 -4.63 0.01
CA ALA A 27 15.12 -3.83 -0.38
C ALA A 27 14.02 -3.85 0.68
N LEU A 28 13.73 -5.02 1.25
CA LEU A 28 12.74 -5.18 2.32
C LEU A 28 13.14 -4.40 3.58
N LEU A 29 14.39 -4.52 4.04
CA LEU A 29 14.90 -3.75 5.17
C LEU A 29 14.86 -2.24 4.88
N TYR A 30 15.20 -1.83 3.66
CA TYR A 30 15.11 -0.43 3.25
C TYR A 30 13.66 0.07 3.28
N PHE A 31 12.71 -0.68 2.69
CA PHE A 31 11.29 -0.32 2.69
C PHE A 31 10.73 -0.24 4.09
N GLU A 32 11.07 -1.19 4.96
CA GLU A 32 10.62 -1.22 6.36
C GLU A 32 11.14 -0.02 7.16
N CYS A 33 12.43 0.32 7.01
CA CYS A 33 13.00 1.49 7.67
C CYS A 33 12.36 2.79 7.16
N VAL A 34 12.16 2.92 5.84
CA VAL A 34 11.61 4.13 5.23
C VAL A 34 10.11 4.28 5.53
N SER A 35 9.35 3.18 5.55
CA SER A 35 7.93 3.19 5.93
C SER A 35 7.74 3.53 7.40
N THR A 36 8.59 3.01 8.29
CA THR A 36 8.60 3.37 9.72
C THR A 36 8.90 4.84 9.93
N LEU A 37 9.88 5.40 9.20
CA LEU A 37 10.17 6.83 9.22
C LEU A 37 8.98 7.65 8.67
N ALA A 38 8.35 7.19 7.58
CA ALA A 38 7.18 7.84 7.02
C ALA A 38 6.01 7.88 8.02
N LEU A 39 5.77 6.77 8.70
CA LEU A 39 4.76 6.65 9.74
C LEU A 39 5.08 7.57 10.91
N GLY A 40 6.33 7.63 11.37
CA GLY A 40 6.78 8.52 12.44
C GLY A 40 6.60 10.01 12.09
N VAL A 41 6.98 10.42 10.88
CA VAL A 41 6.76 11.79 10.39
C VAL A 41 5.26 12.10 10.27
N GLY A 42 4.49 11.18 9.71
CA GLY A 42 3.03 11.30 9.59
C GLY A 42 2.35 11.48 10.94
N LEU A 43 2.68 10.64 11.92
CA LEU A 43 2.19 10.75 13.30
C LEU A 43 2.63 12.06 13.96
N GLY A 44 3.88 12.47 13.75
CA GLY A 44 4.41 13.72 14.28
C GLY A 44 3.61 14.92 13.77
N VAL A 45 3.46 15.04 12.45
CA VAL A 45 2.71 16.15 11.84
C VAL A 45 1.23 16.10 12.21
N ALA A 46 0.62 14.91 12.23
CA ALA A 46 -0.77 14.74 12.64
C ALA A 46 -1.01 15.19 14.09
N ASN A 47 -0.12 14.86 15.02
CA ASN A 47 -0.25 15.28 16.43
C ASN A 47 -0.02 16.80 16.61
N LEU A 48 0.95 17.36 15.89
CA LEU A 48 1.26 18.79 15.91
C LEU A 48 0.11 19.61 15.34
N VAL A 49 -0.27 19.36 14.09
CA VAL A 49 -1.28 20.16 13.37
C VAL A 49 -2.68 19.83 13.87
N GLY A 50 -2.95 18.57 14.22
CA GLY A 50 -4.28 18.10 14.62
C GLY A 50 -5.36 18.43 13.59
N PRO A 51 -5.21 17.98 12.32
CA PRO A 51 -6.22 18.21 11.30
C PRO A 51 -7.53 17.54 11.75
N GLY A 52 -8.50 18.35 12.21
CA GLY A 52 -9.74 17.85 12.81
C GLY A 52 -10.08 18.39 14.19
N ARG A 53 -9.23 19.20 14.85
CA ARG A 53 -9.55 19.86 16.15
C ARG A 53 -10.79 20.76 16.14
N GLY A 54 -11.37 21.04 14.96
CA GLY A 54 -12.66 21.73 14.78
C GLY A 54 -13.80 20.84 14.26
N PHE A 55 -13.56 19.55 14.00
CA PHE A 55 -14.57 18.61 13.50
C PHE A 55 -15.30 17.98 14.68
N ARG A 56 -16.38 18.63 15.14
CA ARG A 56 -17.30 18.09 16.14
C ARG A 56 -18.23 17.04 15.53
N ALA A 57 -17.68 15.91 15.10
CA ALA A 57 -18.45 14.68 15.09
C ALA A 57 -18.33 14.12 16.50
N ALA A 58 -19.28 14.43 17.39
CA ALA A 58 -19.36 13.73 18.67
C ALA A 58 -19.53 12.24 18.35
N PRO A 59 -18.54 11.37 18.59
CA PRO A 59 -18.78 9.95 18.54
C PRO A 59 -19.76 9.68 19.69
N GLU A 60 -20.79 8.88 19.47
CA GLU A 60 -21.46 8.30 20.63
C GLU A 60 -20.38 7.63 21.48
N GLU A 61 -20.29 7.98 22.77
CA GLU A 61 -19.23 7.51 23.69
C GLU A 61 -19.14 5.97 23.74
N SER A 62 -20.20 5.29 23.31
CA SER A 62 -20.32 3.85 23.15
C SER A 62 -19.53 3.24 21.98
N ALA A 63 -19.08 4.04 21.00
CA ALA A 63 -18.28 3.56 19.85
C ALA A 63 -16.77 3.57 20.16
N VAL A 64 -16.28 4.58 20.88
CA VAL A 64 -14.85 4.69 21.21
C VAL A 64 -14.44 3.61 22.20
N GLN A 65 -15.25 3.33 23.23
CA GLN A 65 -14.99 2.27 24.21
C GLN A 65 -14.97 0.88 23.58
N ARG A 66 -15.81 0.61 22.56
CA ARG A 66 -15.80 -0.71 21.88
C ARG A 66 -14.48 -0.95 21.14
N HIS A 67 -13.87 0.07 20.55
CA HIS A 67 -12.58 -0.08 19.86
C HIS A 67 -11.38 -0.12 20.81
N THR A 68 -11.39 0.62 21.92
CA THR A 68 -10.28 0.57 22.90
C THR A 68 -10.24 -0.71 23.72
N THR A 69 -11.40 -1.34 23.96
CA THR A 69 -11.46 -2.59 24.74
C THR A 69 -11.10 -3.83 23.90
N GLN A 70 -11.22 -3.74 22.57
CA GLN A 70 -10.84 -4.81 21.65
C GLN A 70 -9.32 -4.85 21.40
N GLU A 71 -8.65 -3.69 21.45
CA GLU A 71 -7.20 -3.58 21.20
C GLU A 71 -6.32 -3.85 22.44
N ALA A 72 -6.87 -3.74 23.66
CA ALA A 72 -6.09 -3.88 24.90
C ALA A 72 -5.73 -5.33 25.30
N ASN A 73 -6.29 -6.35 24.63
CA ASN A 73 -6.16 -7.76 25.04
C ASN A 73 -5.22 -8.62 24.19
N HIS A 74 -4.63 -8.08 23.12
CA HIS A 74 -3.64 -8.85 22.37
C HIS A 74 -2.27 -8.78 23.05
N SER A 75 -2.03 -9.73 23.95
CA SER A 75 -0.65 -10.07 24.35
C SER A 75 0.18 -10.33 23.10
N SER A 76 1.46 -9.95 23.08
CA SER A 76 2.34 -10.18 21.90
C SER A 76 2.37 -11.65 21.46
N ARG A 77 2.04 -12.59 22.35
CA ARG A 77 1.87 -14.01 22.05
C ARG A 77 0.60 -14.32 21.27
N ASP A 78 -0.49 -13.67 21.66
CA ASP A 78 -1.81 -13.82 21.03
C ASP A 78 -1.79 -13.26 19.61
N PHE A 79 -1.13 -12.11 19.40
CA PHE A 79 -0.90 -11.56 18.06
C PHE A 79 -0.15 -12.54 17.14
N VAL A 80 0.93 -13.20 17.63
CA VAL A 80 1.70 -14.16 16.84
C VAL A 80 0.89 -15.42 16.52
N LEU A 81 0.10 -15.91 17.47
CA LEU A 81 -0.79 -17.06 17.24
C LEU A 81 -1.91 -16.71 16.26
N HIS A 82 -2.42 -15.48 16.29
CA HIS A 82 -3.44 -14.97 15.37
C HIS A 82 -2.99 -14.87 13.92
N ILE A 83 -1.68 -14.86 13.65
CA ILE A 83 -1.14 -14.90 12.27
C ILE A 83 -1.46 -16.24 11.60
N ILE A 84 -1.54 -17.31 12.39
CA ILE A 84 -1.80 -18.67 11.88
C ILE A 84 -3.31 -18.85 11.77
N PRO A 85 -3.88 -18.90 10.55
CA PRO A 85 -5.32 -19.11 10.41
C PRO A 85 -5.73 -20.49 10.91
N ASP A 86 -6.78 -20.54 11.74
CA ASP A 86 -7.39 -21.82 12.15
C ASP A 86 -7.94 -22.60 10.95
N THR A 87 -8.43 -21.88 9.93
CA THR A 87 -8.87 -22.46 8.65
C THR A 87 -8.53 -21.55 7.47
N ALA A 88 -8.11 -22.15 6.36
CA ALA A 88 -7.76 -21.40 5.14
C ALA A 88 -8.96 -20.59 4.61
N VAL A 89 -10.19 -21.09 4.71
CA VAL A 89 -11.41 -20.43 4.23
C VAL A 89 -11.93 -19.38 5.23
N GLY A 90 -11.76 -19.62 6.54
CA GLY A 90 -12.17 -18.68 7.60
C GLY A 90 -11.45 -17.33 7.48
N ALA A 91 -10.15 -17.33 7.22
CA ALA A 91 -9.38 -16.10 7.00
C ALA A 91 -9.94 -15.22 5.87
N PHE A 92 -10.43 -15.83 4.78
CA PHE A 92 -11.07 -15.09 3.68
C PHE A 92 -12.49 -14.62 4.02
N ALA A 93 -13.20 -15.34 4.89
CA ALA A 93 -14.57 -15.02 5.29
C ALA A 93 -14.62 -13.92 6.36
N ASP A 94 -13.73 -13.99 7.35
CA ASP A 94 -13.62 -13.02 8.44
C ASP A 94 -12.89 -11.74 7.99
N GLY A 95 -12.17 -11.80 6.86
CA GLY A 95 -11.50 -10.65 6.28
C GLY A 95 -10.22 -10.23 7.01
N ASP A 96 -9.64 -11.12 7.80
CA ASP A 96 -8.36 -10.85 8.47
C ASP A 96 -7.22 -10.81 7.45
N ILE A 97 -6.69 -9.60 7.25
CA ILE A 97 -5.65 -9.31 6.28
C ILE A 97 -4.37 -10.09 6.62
N LEU A 98 -4.01 -10.21 7.90
CA LEU A 98 -2.74 -10.79 8.33
C LEU A 98 -2.72 -12.31 8.12
N GLN A 99 -3.82 -12.98 8.44
CA GLN A 99 -4.00 -14.41 8.20
C GLN A 99 -3.99 -14.74 6.70
N VAL A 100 -4.70 -13.95 5.89
CA VAL A 100 -4.71 -14.11 4.43
C VAL A 100 -3.29 -13.92 3.88
N LEU A 101 -2.56 -12.90 4.35
CA LEU A 101 -1.17 -12.63 3.95
C LEU A 101 -0.26 -13.83 4.23
N PHE A 102 -0.32 -14.38 5.45
CA PHE A 102 0.51 -15.51 5.85
C PHE A 102 0.24 -16.75 4.99
N PHE A 103 -1.04 -17.09 4.78
CA PHE A 103 -1.42 -18.19 3.91
C PHE A 103 -0.96 -17.98 2.45
N SER A 104 -1.10 -16.76 1.91
CA SER A 104 -0.62 -16.40 0.57
C SER A 104 0.87 -16.61 0.39
N VAL A 105 1.68 -16.27 1.39
CA VAL A 105 3.15 -16.45 1.33
C VAL A 105 3.50 -17.93 1.28
N LEU A 106 2.89 -18.75 2.15
CA LEU A 106 3.11 -20.20 2.15
C LEU A 106 2.67 -20.85 0.84
N PHE A 107 1.50 -20.46 0.33
CA PHE A 107 0.97 -20.96 -0.92
C PHE A 107 1.84 -20.55 -2.13
N GLY A 108 2.28 -19.29 -2.19
CA GLY A 108 3.18 -18.79 -3.22
C GLY A 108 4.51 -19.53 -3.24
N PHE A 109 5.09 -19.79 -2.06
CA PHE A 109 6.34 -20.55 -1.95
C PHE A 109 6.17 -22.03 -2.36
N ALA A 110 5.04 -22.64 -2.03
CA ALA A 110 4.71 -24.00 -2.48
C ALA A 110 4.57 -24.08 -4.01
N MET A 111 3.90 -23.10 -4.64
CA MET A 111 3.82 -23.00 -6.10
C MET A 111 5.19 -22.81 -6.75
N MET A 112 6.03 -21.91 -6.21
CA MET A 112 7.38 -21.69 -6.71
C MET A 112 8.22 -22.98 -6.68
N ARG A 113 8.07 -23.81 -5.64
CA ARG A 113 8.76 -25.11 -5.54
C ARG A 113 8.22 -26.17 -6.51
N LEU A 114 6.95 -26.09 -6.90
CA LEU A 114 6.36 -27.01 -7.89
C LEU A 114 6.85 -26.75 -9.32
N GLY A 115 7.40 -25.56 -9.59
CA GLY A 115 7.96 -25.20 -10.89
C GLY A 115 6.93 -25.31 -12.02
N ASP A 116 7.31 -25.95 -13.13
CA ASP A 116 6.48 -26.03 -14.35
C ASP A 116 5.11 -26.73 -14.12
N ARG A 117 4.96 -27.54 -13.06
CA ARG A 117 3.67 -28.16 -12.72
C ARG A 117 2.65 -27.14 -12.18
N ALA A 118 3.11 -25.99 -11.69
CA ALA A 118 2.25 -24.94 -11.18
C ALA A 118 1.74 -23.97 -12.26
N ASP A 119 2.22 -24.05 -13.51
CA ASP A 119 1.92 -23.07 -14.58
C ASP A 119 0.42 -22.90 -14.84
N GLY A 120 -0.36 -23.98 -14.79
CA GLY A 120 -1.81 -23.92 -14.95
C GLY A 120 -2.53 -23.20 -13.79
N VAL A 121 -2.05 -23.39 -12.56
CA VAL A 121 -2.60 -22.73 -11.37
C VAL A 121 -2.15 -21.27 -11.32
N GLN A 122 -0.92 -20.98 -11.74
CA GLN A 122 -0.39 -19.63 -11.83
C GLN A 122 -1.21 -18.77 -12.79
N LYS A 123 -1.49 -19.28 -14.01
CA LYS A 123 -2.38 -18.60 -14.97
C LYS A 123 -3.76 -18.35 -14.41
N LEU A 124 -4.35 -19.34 -13.73
CA LEU A 124 -5.65 -19.16 -13.08
C LEU A 124 -5.62 -18.04 -12.04
N ILE A 125 -4.57 -17.97 -11.23
CA ILE A 125 -4.44 -16.93 -10.19
C ILE A 125 -4.24 -15.55 -10.80
N ASP A 126 -3.47 -15.45 -11.88
CA ASP A 126 -3.28 -14.20 -12.62
C ASP A 126 -4.59 -13.73 -13.27
N ASP A 127 -5.33 -14.64 -13.89
CA ASP A 127 -6.65 -14.35 -14.47
C ASP A 127 -7.64 -13.89 -13.40
N VAL A 128 -7.66 -14.54 -12.24
CA VAL A 128 -8.49 -14.11 -11.12
C VAL A 128 -8.06 -12.74 -10.61
N ALA A 129 -6.75 -12.46 -10.51
CA ALA A 129 -6.26 -11.12 -10.15
C ALA A 129 -6.75 -10.06 -11.14
N ASN A 130 -6.62 -10.33 -12.43
CA ASN A 130 -7.09 -9.45 -13.51
C ASN A 130 -8.61 -9.23 -13.47
N ILE A 131 -9.40 -10.28 -13.18
CA ILE A 131 -10.84 -10.15 -12.98
C ILE A 131 -11.13 -9.26 -11.77
N MET A 132 -10.41 -9.41 -10.66
CA MET A 132 -10.57 -8.55 -9.48
C MET A 132 -10.22 -7.09 -9.79
N PHE A 133 -9.17 -6.82 -10.57
CA PHE A 133 -8.87 -5.47 -11.06
C PHE A 133 -9.98 -4.93 -11.96
N GLY A 134 -10.59 -5.78 -12.80
CA GLY A 134 -11.77 -5.44 -13.60
C GLY A 134 -12.95 -5.02 -12.73
N VAL A 135 -13.23 -5.77 -11.65
CA VAL A 135 -14.27 -5.42 -10.66
C VAL A 135 -13.97 -4.08 -10.00
N ILE A 136 -12.72 -3.85 -9.57
CA ILE A 136 -12.29 -2.57 -8.99
C ILE A 136 -12.48 -1.44 -10.00
N SER A 137 -12.15 -1.65 -11.28
CA SER A 137 -12.36 -0.64 -12.34
C SER A 137 -13.84 -0.27 -12.51
N ILE A 138 -14.75 -1.25 -12.42
CA ILE A 138 -16.20 -0.99 -12.43
C ILE A 138 -16.62 -0.18 -11.20
N ILE A 139 -16.14 -0.56 -10.01
CA ILE A 139 -16.41 0.18 -8.76
C ILE A 139 -15.87 1.61 -8.86
N MET A 140 -14.69 1.81 -9.43
CA MET A 140 -14.08 3.13 -9.63
C MET A 140 -14.91 4.01 -10.58
N LYS A 141 -15.64 3.45 -11.54
CA LYS A 141 -16.61 4.21 -12.36
C LYS A 141 -17.82 4.67 -11.56
N ALA A 142 -18.23 3.92 -10.56
CA ALA A 142 -19.32 4.28 -9.64
C ALA A 142 -18.84 5.17 -8.46
N ALA A 143 -17.54 5.18 -8.17
CA ALA A 143 -16.95 5.93 -7.07
C ALA A 143 -17.28 7.44 -7.06
N PRO A 144 -17.39 8.16 -8.21
CA PRO A 144 -17.79 9.57 -8.21
C PRO A 144 -19.19 9.80 -7.62
N ILE A 145 -20.13 8.88 -7.87
CA ILE A 145 -21.49 8.95 -7.33
C ILE A 145 -21.46 8.69 -5.81
N GLY A 146 -20.67 7.70 -5.37
CA GLY A 146 -20.46 7.42 -3.95
C GLY A 146 -19.80 8.58 -3.21
N ALA A 147 -18.75 9.17 -3.79
CA ALA A 147 -18.06 10.34 -3.26
C ALA A 147 -18.98 11.56 -3.18
N PHE A 148 -19.79 11.80 -4.21
CA PHE A 148 -20.82 12.84 -4.20
C PHE A 148 -21.82 12.62 -3.06
N GLY A 149 -22.34 11.39 -2.90
CA GLY A 149 -23.25 11.05 -1.81
C GLY A 149 -22.61 11.24 -0.42
N ALA A 150 -21.36 10.79 -0.24
CA ALA A 150 -20.62 10.95 1.00
C ALA A 150 -20.35 12.43 1.34
N MET A 151 -19.97 13.24 0.34
CA MET A 151 -19.78 14.68 0.51
C MET A 151 -21.11 15.38 0.81
N ALA A 152 -22.19 15.06 0.09
CA ALA A 152 -23.52 15.61 0.32
C ALA A 152 -24.04 15.30 1.73
N PHE A 153 -23.89 14.05 2.19
CA PHE A 153 -24.22 13.66 3.56
C PHE A 153 -23.39 14.42 4.60
N THR A 154 -22.08 14.57 4.36
CA THR A 154 -21.18 15.27 5.27
C THR A 154 -21.54 16.75 5.37
N VAL A 155 -21.82 17.42 4.24
CA VAL A 155 -22.30 18.82 4.20
C VAL A 155 -23.65 18.94 4.89
N GLY A 156 -24.58 18.01 4.63
CA GLY A 156 -25.93 18.05 5.19
C GLY A 156 -25.96 17.83 6.71
N LYS A 157 -25.13 16.92 7.23
CA LYS A 157 -25.10 16.57 8.66
C LYS A 157 -24.18 17.47 9.48
N TYR A 158 -23.00 17.83 8.95
CA TYR A 158 -21.95 18.55 9.69
C TYR A 158 -21.69 19.96 9.14
N GLY A 159 -22.47 20.42 8.17
CA GLY A 159 -22.41 21.77 7.62
C GLY A 159 -21.21 22.04 6.72
N VAL A 160 -21.22 23.20 6.05
CA VAL A 160 -20.15 23.64 5.12
C VAL A 160 -18.81 23.84 5.84
N SER A 161 -18.82 24.14 7.14
CA SER A 161 -17.60 24.27 7.96
C SER A 161 -16.77 22.98 8.01
N SER A 162 -17.39 21.82 7.79
CA SER A 162 -16.72 20.52 7.77
C SER A 162 -15.83 20.32 6.54
N LEU A 163 -16.18 20.94 5.41
CA LEU A 163 -15.34 20.93 4.21
C LEU A 163 -14.00 21.60 4.47
N GLY A 164 -13.99 22.69 5.25
CA GLY A 164 -12.75 23.36 5.62
C GLY A 164 -11.80 22.46 6.41
N SER A 165 -12.34 21.66 7.35
CA SER A 165 -11.54 20.72 8.15
C SER A 165 -11.02 19.54 7.31
N LEU A 166 -11.85 18.99 6.43
CA LEU A 166 -11.46 17.92 5.49
C LEU A 166 -10.41 18.41 4.48
N LEU A 167 -10.61 19.60 3.91
CA LEU A 167 -9.64 20.22 3.01
C LEU A 167 -8.32 20.49 3.71
N ALA A 168 -8.36 21.01 4.95
CA ALA A 168 -7.16 21.20 5.76
C ALA A 168 -6.44 19.86 6.01
N ALA A 169 -7.16 18.78 6.28
CA ALA A 169 -6.56 17.45 6.44
C ALA A 169 -5.87 16.98 5.15
N VAL A 170 -6.53 17.13 4.00
CA VAL A 170 -5.95 16.80 2.68
C VAL A 170 -4.70 17.64 2.39
N LEU A 171 -4.75 18.94 2.68
CA LEU A 171 -3.65 19.86 2.44
C LEU A 171 -2.45 19.53 3.34
N VAL A 172 -2.69 19.24 4.63
CA VAL A 172 -1.66 18.77 5.56
C VAL A 172 -1.05 17.46 5.09
N PHE A 173 -1.86 16.52 4.60
CA PHE A 173 -1.36 15.27 4.03
C PHE A 173 -0.41 15.51 2.84
N TYR A 174 -0.82 16.32 1.86
CA TYR A 174 0.04 16.63 0.70
C TYR A 174 1.31 17.38 1.08
N LEU A 175 1.23 18.34 2.02
CA LEU A 175 2.41 19.03 2.55
C LEU A 175 3.34 18.08 3.29
N THR A 176 2.80 17.16 4.08
CA THR A 176 3.58 16.15 4.79
C THR A 176 4.26 15.20 3.81
N ALA A 177 3.55 14.75 2.78
CA ALA A 177 4.11 13.91 1.72
C ALA A 177 5.22 14.65 0.96
N ALA A 178 5.02 15.92 0.59
CA ALA A 178 6.03 16.73 -0.07
C ALA A 178 7.26 16.95 0.84
N CYS A 179 7.06 17.22 2.14
CA CYS A 179 8.13 17.32 3.12
C CYS A 179 8.89 16.01 3.25
N PHE A 180 8.20 14.88 3.32
CA PHE A 180 8.80 13.56 3.38
C PHE A 180 9.67 13.26 2.14
N VAL A 181 9.16 13.56 0.94
CA VAL A 181 9.93 13.41 -0.30
C VAL A 181 11.18 14.31 -0.29
N CYS A 182 11.04 15.58 0.07
CA CYS A 182 12.17 16.52 0.04
C CYS A 182 13.21 16.25 1.14
N VAL A 183 12.78 15.87 2.35
CA VAL A 183 13.67 15.72 3.51
C VAL A 183 14.16 14.29 3.64
N VAL A 184 13.27 13.31 3.73
CA VAL A 184 13.65 11.91 3.97
C VAL A 184 14.27 11.33 2.70
N LEU A 185 13.52 11.30 1.59
CA LEU A 185 14.07 10.80 0.32
C LEU A 185 15.22 11.68 -0.18
N GLY A 186 15.17 13.00 0.07
CA GLY A 186 16.27 13.90 -0.29
C GLY A 186 17.55 13.61 0.47
N SER A 187 17.47 13.33 1.78
CA SER A 187 18.63 12.93 2.59
C SER A 187 19.21 11.58 2.15
N ILE A 188 18.36 10.61 1.83
CA ILE A 188 18.77 9.30 1.31
C ILE A 188 19.49 9.47 -0.04
N ALA A 189 18.93 10.27 -0.95
CA ALA A 189 19.52 10.57 -2.24
C ALA A 189 20.88 11.30 -2.11
N ALA A 190 20.99 12.23 -1.16
CA ALA A 190 22.24 12.92 -0.85
C ALA A 190 23.32 11.95 -0.33
N CYS A 191 22.97 11.05 0.58
CA CYS A 191 23.86 9.98 1.07
C CYS A 191 24.32 9.04 -0.06
N ALA A 192 23.41 8.73 -1.00
CA ALA A 192 23.70 7.94 -2.19
C ALA A 192 24.35 8.74 -3.34
N ARG A 193 24.66 10.02 -3.13
CA ARG A 193 25.32 10.94 -4.09
C ARG A 193 24.59 11.14 -5.42
N PHE A 194 23.26 11.07 -5.43
CA PHE A 194 22.46 11.42 -6.61
C PHE A 194 21.45 12.55 -6.31
N ASN A 195 21.09 13.31 -7.35
CA ASN A 195 20.17 14.44 -7.20
C ASN A 195 18.71 13.98 -7.33
N LEU A 196 17.99 13.99 -6.22
CA LEU A 196 16.57 13.60 -6.16
C LEU A 196 15.70 14.42 -7.13
N PHE A 197 15.90 15.73 -7.22
CA PHE A 197 15.08 16.59 -8.08
C PHE A 197 15.26 16.27 -9.57
N ARG A 198 16.47 15.83 -9.96
CA ARG A 198 16.74 15.38 -11.33
C ARG A 198 16.02 14.06 -11.61
N LEU A 199 15.98 13.14 -10.64
CA LEU A 199 15.22 11.90 -10.74
C LEU A 199 13.72 12.18 -10.84
N LEU A 200 13.16 13.00 -9.94
CA LEU A 200 11.75 13.39 -9.95
C LEU A 200 11.34 14.04 -11.28
N ASN A 201 12.18 14.90 -11.85
CA ASN A 201 11.90 15.51 -13.15
C ASN A 201 11.95 14.48 -14.30
N TYR A 202 12.78 13.45 -14.19
CA TYR A 202 12.88 12.37 -15.18
C TYR A 202 11.65 11.44 -15.17
N ILE A 203 11.12 11.14 -13.98
CA ILE A 203 9.92 10.31 -13.79
C ILE A 203 8.62 11.12 -13.67
N ARG A 204 8.64 12.41 -14.03
CA ARG A 204 7.48 13.31 -13.85
C ARG A 204 6.21 12.83 -14.55
N SER A 205 6.35 12.21 -15.73
CA SER A 205 5.22 11.69 -16.49
C SER A 205 4.53 10.55 -15.74
N GLU A 206 5.32 9.66 -15.13
CA GLU A 206 4.84 8.54 -14.33
C GLU A 206 4.17 9.04 -13.06
N LEU A 207 4.76 10.02 -12.37
CA LEU A 207 4.15 10.65 -11.19
C LEU A 207 2.79 11.28 -11.52
N LEU A 208 2.69 11.98 -12.66
CA LEU A 208 1.41 12.57 -13.12
C LEU A 208 0.39 11.51 -13.53
N ILE A 209 0.83 10.40 -14.12
CA ILE A 209 -0.05 9.27 -14.43
C ILE A 209 -0.58 8.68 -13.12
N VAL A 210 0.28 8.34 -12.15
CA VAL A 210 -0.16 7.76 -10.87
C VAL A 210 -1.08 8.72 -10.10
N MET A 211 -0.77 10.01 -10.08
CA MET A 211 -1.64 11.01 -9.44
C MET A 211 -3.01 11.13 -10.11
N SER A 212 -3.09 10.98 -11.43
CA SER A 212 -4.36 11.08 -12.16
C SER A 212 -5.16 9.79 -12.15
N THR A 213 -4.50 8.63 -12.19
CA THR A 213 -5.16 7.31 -12.20
C THR A 213 -5.41 6.77 -10.79
N THR A 214 -4.75 7.33 -9.77
CA THR A 214 -4.73 6.80 -8.38
C THR A 214 -4.26 5.34 -8.31
N SER A 215 -3.54 4.86 -9.34
CA SER A 215 -3.01 3.50 -9.41
C SER A 215 -1.53 3.50 -9.79
N SER A 216 -0.71 2.90 -8.94
CA SER A 216 0.73 2.72 -9.18
C SER A 216 1.03 1.78 -10.36
N GLU A 217 0.12 0.85 -10.67
CA GLU A 217 0.31 -0.16 -11.72
C GLU A 217 0.32 0.44 -13.12
N ALA A 218 -0.45 1.53 -13.32
CA ALA A 218 -0.55 2.20 -14.61
C ALA A 218 0.78 2.80 -15.09
N ALA A 219 1.71 3.09 -14.17
CA ALA A 219 3.01 3.69 -14.48
C ALA A 219 4.18 2.69 -14.43
N MET A 220 3.96 1.49 -13.88
CA MET A 220 5.00 0.48 -13.67
C MET A 220 5.82 0.16 -14.93
N PRO A 221 5.20 -0.17 -16.09
CA PRO A 221 5.96 -0.55 -17.29
C PRO A 221 6.88 0.57 -17.80
N SER A 222 6.39 1.81 -17.79
CA SER A 222 7.18 2.98 -18.21
C SER A 222 8.34 3.25 -17.24
N LEU A 223 8.09 3.09 -15.94
CA LEU A 223 9.08 3.30 -14.89
C LEU A 223 10.23 2.29 -14.98
N LEU A 224 9.93 1.01 -15.23
CA LEU A 224 10.94 -0.05 -15.41
C LEU A 224 11.91 0.29 -16.55
N VAL A 225 11.38 0.63 -17.74
CA VAL A 225 12.19 0.97 -18.92
C VAL A 225 13.04 2.22 -18.68
N LYS A 226 12.47 3.25 -18.04
CA LYS A 226 13.19 4.48 -17.70
C LYS A 226 14.33 4.25 -16.71
N LEU A 227 14.13 3.42 -15.70
CA LEU A 227 15.17 3.10 -14.72
C LEU A 227 16.27 2.22 -15.35
N GLU A 228 15.92 1.29 -16.25
CA GLU A 228 16.92 0.55 -17.03
C GLU A 228 17.77 1.49 -17.90
N ASN A 229 17.15 2.47 -18.56
CA ASN A 229 17.85 3.47 -19.37
C ASN A 229 18.76 4.41 -18.55
N LEU A 230 18.48 4.59 -17.26
CA LEU A 230 19.35 5.32 -16.33
C LEU A 230 20.59 4.51 -15.89
N GLY A 231 20.70 3.24 -16.30
CA GLY A 231 21.82 2.37 -15.97
C GLY A 231 21.57 1.46 -14.76
N CYS A 232 20.35 1.38 -14.24
CA CYS A 232 20.01 0.41 -13.21
C CYS A 232 19.98 -1.00 -13.80
N SER A 233 20.56 -1.97 -13.09
CA SER A 233 20.58 -3.36 -13.57
C SER A 233 19.18 -3.95 -13.61
N LYS A 234 18.81 -4.62 -14.71
CA LYS A 234 17.51 -5.28 -14.90
C LYS A 234 17.05 -6.15 -13.72
N PRO A 235 17.93 -6.95 -13.06
CA PRO A 235 17.51 -7.78 -11.92
C PRO A 235 17.10 -6.98 -10.69
N VAL A 236 17.62 -5.76 -10.51
CA VAL A 236 17.28 -4.89 -9.37
C VAL A 236 15.98 -4.14 -9.67
N VAL A 237 15.85 -3.59 -10.87
CA VAL A 237 14.67 -2.82 -11.28
C VAL A 237 13.44 -3.74 -11.38
N GLY A 238 13.57 -4.91 -12.02
CA GLY A 238 12.49 -5.87 -12.16
C GLY A 238 12.07 -6.59 -10.88
N LEU A 239 12.81 -6.41 -9.78
CA LEU A 239 12.47 -7.00 -8.48
C LEU A 239 11.95 -5.97 -7.48
N VAL A 240 12.51 -4.76 -7.45
CA VAL A 240 12.25 -3.77 -6.39
C VAL A 240 11.10 -2.82 -6.76
N VAL A 241 10.85 -2.61 -8.06
CA VAL A 241 9.83 -1.68 -8.54
C VAL A 241 8.42 -2.29 -8.55
N PRO A 242 8.22 -3.54 -9.00
CA PRO A 242 6.91 -4.22 -8.89
C PRO A 242 6.57 -4.55 -7.44
#